data_AF-U2F8D1-F1
#
_entry.id   AF-U2F8D1-F1
#
_cell.length_a   1.000
_cell.length_b   1.000
_cell.length_c   1.000
_cell.angle_alpha   90.00
_cell.angle_beta   90.00
_cell.angle_gamma   90.00
#
_symmetry.space_group_name_H-M   'P 1'
#
loop_
_entity.id
_entity.type
_entity.pdbx_description
1 polymer ?
#
loop_
_entity_poly.entity_id
_entity_poly.type
_entity_poly.pdbx_seq_one_letter_code
_entity_poly.pdbx_strand_id
1 'polypeptide(L)'
;MSADVQGDVDGNFTVQAGRSDTINDPAMYSDDREARKQRAEYVHAAVDGRNVKSGEETTIPIPRSDEGVVELLDRLDADREEVRETDIEALEAEIDEAVYDLFDLTEEEREVVEEYLEVF
;
A
#
# COMPACT_ATOMS: atom_id res chain seq x y z
N MET A 1 6.50 7.90 -6.03
CA MET A 1 7.85 7.45 -6.43
C MET A 1 7.79 5.94 -6.52
N SER A 2 8.41 5.29 -7.52
CA SER A 2 8.52 3.83 -7.54
C SER A 2 9.81 3.41 -6.84
N ALA A 3 9.79 2.25 -6.20
CA ALA A 3 11.00 1.63 -5.67
C ALA A 3 11.24 0.25 -6.28
N ASP A 4 12.49 -0.21 -6.22
CA ASP A 4 12.90 -1.51 -6.76
C ASP A 4 13.90 -2.19 -5.82
N VAL A 5 13.73 -3.49 -5.59
CA VAL A 5 14.68 -4.33 -4.84
C VAL A 5 15.68 -4.96 -5.81
N GLN A 6 16.97 -4.76 -5.58
CA GLN A 6 18.05 -5.37 -6.37
C GLN A 6 18.88 -6.29 -5.49
N GLY A 7 19.15 -7.51 -5.97
CA GLY A 7 20.07 -8.45 -5.34
C GLY A 7 21.41 -8.45 -6.06
N ASP A 8 22.52 -8.36 -5.31
CA ASP A 8 23.86 -8.52 -5.87
C ASP A 8 24.33 -9.99 -5.90
N VAL A 9 25.45 -10.23 -6.57
CA VAL A 9 26.08 -11.55 -6.71
C VAL A 9 26.57 -12.12 -5.38
N ASP A 10 26.78 -11.29 -4.37
CA ASP A 10 27.18 -11.66 -3.00
C ASP A 10 25.95 -11.93 -2.08
N GLY A 11 24.74 -11.80 -2.64
CA GLY A 11 23.48 -12.07 -1.98
C GLY A 11 22.98 -10.96 -1.06
N ASN A 12 23.58 -9.77 -1.10
CA ASN A 12 23.04 -8.59 -0.44
C ASN A 12 21.96 -7.94 -1.29
N PHE A 13 21.07 -7.21 -0.62
CA PHE A 13 19.97 -6.51 -1.26
C PHE A 13 20.09 -5.01 -1.04
N THR A 14 19.78 -4.24 -2.09
CA THR A 14 19.64 -2.78 -2.05
C THR A 14 18.24 -2.42 -2.49
N VAL A 15 17.71 -1.33 -1.94
CA VAL A 15 16.44 -0.75 -2.39
C VAL A 15 16.72 0.57 -3.07
N GLN A 16 16.35 0.69 -4.33
CA GLN A 16 16.43 1.95 -5.07
C GLN A 16 15.08 2.63 -5.01
N ALA A 17 15.02 3.88 -4.53
CA ALA A 17 13.82 4.70 -4.53
C ALA A 17 13.97 5.85 -5.52
N GLY A 18 13.02 5.95 -6.45
CA GLY A 18 12.99 6.97 -7.51
C GLY A 18 14.25 7.01 -8.38
N ARG A 19 14.78 8.21 -8.63
CA ARG A 19 15.82 8.40 -9.67
C ARG A 19 17.24 8.05 -9.24
N SER A 20 17.53 8.10 -7.94
CA SER A 20 18.93 8.05 -7.47
C SER A 20 19.10 7.61 -6.02
N ASP A 21 18.04 7.51 -5.24
CA ASP A 21 18.19 7.20 -3.82
C ASP A 21 18.41 5.70 -3.66
N THR A 22 19.57 5.33 -3.11
CA THR A 22 19.93 3.93 -2.88
C THR A 22 20.00 3.69 -1.38
N ILE A 23 19.18 2.77 -0.90
CA ILE A 23 19.06 2.40 0.51
C ILE A 23 19.77 1.06 0.70
N ASN A 24 20.83 1.10 1.50
CA ASN A 24 21.61 -0.06 1.92
C ASN A 24 22.03 0.17 3.38
N ASP A 25 21.12 -0.11 4.31
CA ASP A 25 21.35 0.07 5.75
C ASP A 25 21.78 -1.25 6.40
N PRO A 26 22.72 -1.26 7.37
CA PRO A 26 23.09 -2.47 8.10
C PRO A 26 21.92 -3.21 8.76
N ALA A 27 20.84 -2.51 9.13
CA ALA A 27 19.63 -3.13 9.67
C ALA A 27 18.87 -3.99 8.65
N MET A 28 19.18 -3.90 7.36
CA MET A 28 18.68 -4.80 6.32
C MET A 28 19.44 -6.14 6.29
N TYR A 29 20.59 -6.22 6.95
CA TYR A 29 21.40 -7.44 6.97
C TYR A 29 20.80 -8.51 7.90
N SER A 30 20.90 -9.76 7.47
CA SER A 30 20.66 -10.98 8.25
C SER A 30 21.62 -12.06 7.71
N ASP A 31 21.99 -13.02 8.56
CA ASP A 31 22.81 -14.15 8.12
C ASP A 31 22.04 -15.06 7.16
N ASP A 32 20.70 -15.07 7.26
CA ASP A 32 19.82 -15.79 6.35
C ASP A 32 19.50 -14.96 5.10
N ARG A 33 19.67 -15.56 3.93
CA ARG A 33 19.45 -14.87 2.64
C ARG A 33 17.99 -14.50 2.43
N GLU A 34 17.06 -15.36 2.80
CA GLU A 34 15.63 -15.09 2.63
C GLU A 34 15.18 -14.01 3.62
N ALA A 35 15.74 -13.98 4.83
CA ALA A 35 15.52 -12.89 5.77
C ALA A 35 16.08 -11.55 5.26
N ARG A 36 17.27 -11.55 4.62
CA ARG A 36 17.80 -10.35 3.93
C ARG A 36 16.86 -9.85 2.84
N LYS A 37 16.30 -10.77 2.04
CA LYS A 37 15.34 -10.42 0.99
C LYS A 37 14.08 -9.79 1.58
N GLN A 38 13.49 -10.42 2.60
CA GLN A 38 12.29 -9.91 3.28
C GLN A 38 12.52 -8.54 3.94
N ARG A 39 13.70 -8.31 4.54
CA ARG A 39 14.08 -6.98 5.06
C ARG A 39 14.13 -5.92 3.97
N ALA A 40 14.65 -6.26 2.79
CA ALA A 40 14.65 -5.35 1.65
C ALA A 40 13.24 -5.12 1.09
N GLU A 41 12.41 -6.16 1.03
CA GLU A 41 10.99 -6.05 0.64
C GLU A 41 10.21 -5.15 1.59
N TYR A 42 10.47 -5.22 2.89
CA TYR A 42 9.88 -4.30 3.88
C TYR A 42 10.26 -2.85 3.62
N VAL A 43 11.55 -2.57 3.39
CA VAL A 43 12.01 -1.21 3.07
C VAL A 43 11.36 -0.72 1.78
N HIS A 44 11.32 -1.56 0.75
CA HIS A 44 10.63 -1.29 -0.51
C HIS A 44 9.16 -0.94 -0.28
N ALA A 45 8.39 -1.80 0.40
CA ALA A 45 6.98 -1.56 0.69
C ALA A 45 6.75 -0.27 1.49
N ALA A 46 7.71 0.13 2.32
CA ALA A 46 7.64 1.36 3.08
C ALA A 46 7.94 2.62 2.24
N VAL A 47 8.67 2.54 1.11
CA VAL A 47 8.97 3.69 0.25
C VAL A 47 8.15 3.74 -1.04
N ASP A 48 7.69 2.59 -1.52
CA ASP A 48 7.02 2.48 -2.80
C ASP A 48 5.68 3.23 -2.77
N GLY A 49 5.41 3.98 -3.83
CA GLY A 49 4.23 4.84 -3.93
C GLY A 49 4.27 6.12 -3.08
N ARG A 50 5.25 6.32 -2.18
CA ARG A 50 5.33 7.54 -1.38
C ARG A 50 5.66 8.77 -2.24
N ASN A 51 5.08 9.90 -1.85
CA ASN A 51 5.39 11.23 -2.38
C ASN A 51 6.24 11.98 -1.37
N VAL A 52 7.52 12.17 -1.68
CA VAL A 52 8.48 12.91 -0.86
C VAL A 52 8.93 14.14 -1.67
N LYS A 53 8.96 15.30 -1.03
CA LYS A 53 9.43 16.54 -1.67
C LYS A 53 10.96 16.57 -1.75
N SER A 54 11.48 17.32 -2.71
CA SER A 54 12.93 17.55 -2.79
C SER A 54 13.42 18.23 -1.50
N GLY A 55 14.39 17.62 -0.84
CA GLY A 55 14.97 18.09 0.43
C GLY A 55 14.17 17.69 1.68
N GLU A 56 13.12 16.89 1.56
CA GLU A 56 12.39 16.33 2.69
C GLU A 56 13.02 14.99 3.11
N GLU A 57 13.36 14.86 4.39
CA GLU A 57 13.92 13.64 4.95
C GLU A 57 12.81 12.82 5.63
N THR A 58 12.78 11.51 5.36
CA THR A 58 11.87 10.56 6.02
C THR A 58 12.69 9.42 6.61
N THR A 59 12.32 8.99 7.82
CA THR A 59 12.93 7.84 8.48
C THR A 59 11.99 6.64 8.43
N ILE A 60 12.54 5.46 8.12
CA ILE A 60 11.81 4.20 8.11
C ILE A 60 12.41 3.29 9.18
N PRO A 61 11.65 2.94 10.23
CA PRO A 61 12.13 2.02 11.24
C PRO A 61 12.11 0.59 10.68
N ILE A 62 13.25 -0.08 10.70
CA ILE A 62 13.36 -1.50 10.36
C ILE A 62 13.21 -2.32 11.65
N PRO A 63 12.29 -3.30 11.71
CA PRO A 63 12.17 -4.19 12.85
C PRO A 63 13.50 -4.89 13.19
N ARG A 64 13.74 -5.10 14.48
CA ARG A 64 14.99 -5.73 14.94
C ARG A 64 15.04 -7.22 14.62
N SER A 65 13.90 -7.91 14.70
CA SER A 65 13.77 -9.35 14.47
C SER A 65 13.28 -9.65 13.05
N ASP A 66 13.78 -10.74 12.46
CA ASP A 66 13.30 -11.24 11.17
C ASP A 66 11.82 -11.62 11.24
N GLU A 67 11.38 -12.28 12.32
CA GLU A 67 9.96 -12.64 12.55
C GLU A 67 9.03 -11.42 12.47
N GLY A 68 9.39 -10.32 13.14
CA GLY A 68 8.62 -9.08 13.07
C GLY A 68 8.60 -8.42 11.69
N VAL A 69 9.57 -8.71 10.82
CA VAL A 69 9.52 -8.27 9.41
C VAL A 69 8.49 -9.10 8.66
N VAL A 70 8.52 -10.42 8.83
CA VAL A 70 7.56 -11.35 8.20
C VAL A 70 6.13 -11.01 8.61
N GLU A 71 5.88 -10.83 9.90
CA GLU A 71 4.56 -10.51 10.42
C GLU A 71 3.96 -9.23 9.80
N LEU A 72 4.79 -8.21 9.56
CA LEU A 72 4.33 -6.97 8.95
C LEU A 72 4.08 -7.10 7.44
N LEU A 73 4.89 -7.90 6.74
CA LEU A 73 4.68 -8.19 5.32
C LEU A 73 3.41 -9.03 5.11
N ASP A 74 3.22 -10.09 5.92
CA ASP A 74 2.03 -10.94 5.87
C ASP A 74 0.76 -10.13 6.13
N ARG A 75 0.81 -9.21 7.11
CA ARG A 75 -0.32 -8.32 7.40
C ARG A 75 -0.60 -7.35 6.25
N LEU A 76 0.44 -6.77 5.65
CA LEU A 76 0.28 -5.89 4.49
C LEU A 76 -0.38 -6.63 3.32
N ASP A 77 0.02 -7.88 3.07
CA ASP A 77 -0.57 -8.68 2.01
C ASP A 77 -2.01 -9.08 2.32
N ALA A 78 -2.33 -9.39 3.58
CA ALA A 78 -3.71 -9.60 4.03
C ALA A 78 -4.58 -8.34 3.85
N ASP A 79 -4.09 -7.17 4.27
CA ASP A 79 -4.78 -5.89 4.10
C ASP A 79 -5.03 -5.59 2.61
N ARG A 80 -4.05 -5.87 1.74
CA ARG A 80 -4.19 -5.72 0.28
C ARG A 80 -5.18 -6.70 -0.33
N GLU A 81 -5.33 -7.89 0.24
CA GLU A 81 -6.34 -8.86 -0.17
C GLU A 81 -7.72 -8.36 0.21
N GLU A 82 -7.91 -7.94 1.46
CA GLU A 82 -9.18 -7.41 1.97
C GLU A 82 -9.67 -6.23 1.12
N VAL A 83 -8.80 -5.28 0.80
CA VAL A 83 -9.14 -4.15 -0.08
C VAL A 83 -9.52 -4.61 -1.49
N ARG A 84 -8.90 -5.66 -2.02
CA ARG A 84 -9.17 -6.16 -3.37
C ARG A 84 -10.46 -6.98 -3.45
N GLU A 85 -10.77 -7.71 -2.38
CA GLU A 85 -12.00 -8.48 -2.22
C GLU A 85 -13.20 -7.60 -1.86
N THR A 86 -12.95 -6.38 -1.37
CA THR A 86 -14.01 -5.41 -1.09
C THR A 86 -14.66 -4.95 -2.40
N ASP A 87 -15.95 -5.24 -2.51
CA ASP A 87 -16.78 -4.82 -3.63
C ASP A 87 -17.21 -3.35 -3.43
N ILE A 88 -16.51 -2.44 -4.13
CA ILE A 88 -16.77 -1.00 -4.04
C ILE A 88 -18.16 -0.67 -4.59
N GLU A 89 -18.59 -1.34 -5.67
CA GLU A 89 -19.89 -1.08 -6.31
C GLU A 89 -21.02 -1.47 -5.36
N ALA A 90 -20.88 -2.59 -4.65
CA ALA A 90 -21.85 -3.00 -3.63
C ALA A 90 -21.89 -2.03 -2.44
N LEU A 91 -20.74 -1.50 -2.01
CA LEU A 91 -20.67 -0.53 -0.91
C LEU A 91 -21.26 0.83 -1.30
N GLU A 92 -21.00 1.29 -2.53
CA GLU A 92 -21.60 2.50 -3.08
C GLU A 92 -23.12 2.37 -3.16
N ALA A 93 -23.65 1.25 -3.65
CA ALA A 93 -25.08 0.98 -3.67
C ALA A 93 -25.71 0.95 -2.26
N GLU A 94 -25.01 0.41 -1.26
CA GLU A 94 -25.47 0.44 0.14
C GLU A 94 -25.55 1.88 0.68
N ILE A 95 -24.55 2.71 0.36
CA ILE A 95 -24.52 4.12 0.75
C ILE A 95 -25.65 4.89 0.07
N ASP A 96 -25.85 4.69 -1.23
CA ASP A 96 -26.90 5.37 -1.99
C ASP A 96 -28.28 5.03 -1.45
N GLU A 97 -28.55 3.74 -1.17
CA GLU A 97 -29.82 3.34 -0.56
C GLU A 97 -30.02 4.01 0.81
N ALA A 98 -28.98 4.04 1.66
CA ALA A 98 -29.05 4.70 2.96
C ALA A 98 -29.29 6.21 2.84
N VAL A 99 -28.73 6.87 1.83
CA VAL A 99 -28.97 8.29 1.54
C VAL A 99 -30.39 8.51 1.03
N TYR A 100 -30.87 7.67 0.12
CA TYR A 100 -32.23 7.76 -0.40
C TYR A 100 -33.27 7.57 0.70
N ASP A 101 -33.06 6.61 1.59
CA ASP A 101 -33.88 6.39 2.78
C ASP A 101 -33.83 7.57 3.75
N LEU A 102 -32.66 8.17 3.98
CA LEU A 102 -32.51 9.33 4.86
C LEU A 102 -33.32 10.55 4.39
N PHE A 103 -33.45 10.71 3.08
CA PHE A 103 -34.21 11.81 2.47
C PHE A 103 -35.63 11.40 2.07
N ASP A 104 -36.07 10.19 2.42
CA ASP A 104 -37.36 9.61 2.05
C ASP A 104 -37.66 9.75 0.54
N LEU A 105 -36.64 9.57 -0.31
CA LEU A 105 -36.78 9.77 -1.75
C LEU A 105 -37.66 8.69 -2.37
N THR A 106 -38.61 9.13 -3.19
CA THR A 106 -39.42 8.25 -4.03
C THR A 106 -38.61 7.68 -5.20
N GLU A 107 -39.10 6.59 -5.82
CA GLU A 107 -38.45 5.98 -6.99
C GLU A 107 -38.22 6.98 -8.12
N GLU A 108 -39.17 7.90 -8.35
CA GLU A 108 -39.06 8.96 -9.37
C GLU A 108 -37.96 9.98 -9.02
N GLU A 109 -37.78 10.31 -7.74
CA GLU A 109 -36.74 11.24 -7.30
C GLU A 109 -35.35 10.60 -7.32
N ARG A 110 -35.25 9.30 -7.01
CA ARG A 110 -34.00 8.53 -7.13
C ARG A 110 -33.52 8.48 -8.58
N GLU A 111 -34.41 8.20 -9.54
CA GLU A 111 -34.09 8.17 -10.98
C GLU A 111 -33.51 9.51 -11.47
N VAL A 112 -34.04 10.64 -10.99
CA VAL A 112 -33.50 11.98 -11.31
C VAL A 112 -32.09 12.18 -10.75
N VAL A 113 -31.80 11.66 -9.56
CA VAL A 113 -30.47 11.74 -8.94
C VAL A 113 -29.47 10.87 -9.70
N GLU A 114 -29.85 9.64 -10.05
CA GLU A 114 -29.00 8.73 -10.84
C GLU A 114 -28.67 9.33 -12.22
N GLU A 115 -29.66 9.90 -12.93
CA GLU A 115 -29.44 10.58 -14.21
C GLU A 115 -28.43 11.73 -14.08
N TYR A 116 -28.46 12.45 -12.95
CA TYR A 116 -27.52 13.54 -12.70
C TYR A 116 -26.10 13.05 -12.40
N LEU A 117 -25.96 11.92 -11.70
CA LEU A 117 -24.67 11.33 -11.33
C LEU A 117 -23.96 10.68 -12.53
N GLU A 118 -24.68 10.09 -13.49
CA GLU A 118 -24.10 9.51 -14.71
C GLU A 118 -23.33 10.51 -15.59
N VAL A 119 -23.54 11.81 -15.40
CA VAL A 119 -22.89 12.87 -16.19
C VAL A 119 -21.43 13.15 -15.74
N PHE A 120 -21.03 12.68 -14.56
CA PHE A 120 -19.72 12.93 -13.96
C PHE A 120 -18.85 11.68 -13.87
#